data_AF-A0AAJ0BXT5-F1
#
_entry.id   AF-A0AAJ0BXT5-F1
#
_cell.length_a   1.000
_cell.length_b   1.000
_cell.length_c   1.000
_cell.angle_alpha   90.00
_cell.angle_beta   90.00
_cell.angle_gamma   90.00
#
_symmetry.space_group_name_H-M   'P 1'
#
loop_
_entity.id
_entity.type
_entity.pdbx_description
1 polymer ?
#
loop_
_entity_poly.entity_id
_entity_poly.type
_entity_poly.pdbx_seq_one_letter_code
_entity_poly.pdbx_strand_id
1 'polypeptide(L)'
;METIYRPIACFMLQLSQSDFPHIGSLSRTSQKGDSKCAATIHARPMTWKAHETLNVGRVDVFCSPTTTFSSTMDYFAHVASNDWRHLCEQLNSVDNEKDAREKYLSWSVLDVLIPRFVPRYDKGPFKLICDDVGPANMIVNSAEDLKIVATPNTWSESDERLTKYNRYLDIYLQILEEEENAYGDDVPTEDRPSALMRQCKTDGRMWLHHIVWEGFNGPTHVPFEQLRVAVPDFDKLLAAVPKEKVDAFVETKMQDLAKYRTKLAEKKAGREDGMTDMLQ
;
A
#
# COMPACT_ATOMS: atom_id res chain seq x y z
N MET A 1 23.25 -0.15 9.98
CA MET A 1 22.22 -0.65 9.06
C MET A 1 22.02 -2.15 9.22
N GLU A 2 23.08 -2.97 9.10
CA GLU A 2 22.99 -4.42 9.36
C GLU A 2 22.40 -4.77 10.74
N THR A 3 22.82 -4.06 11.79
CA THR A 3 22.29 -4.21 13.16
C THR A 3 20.76 -4.07 13.26
N ILE A 4 20.14 -3.29 12.37
CA ILE A 4 18.69 -3.06 12.32
C ILE A 4 18.03 -4.04 11.34
N TYR A 5 18.62 -4.19 10.16
CA TYR A 5 18.03 -4.99 9.07
C TYR A 5 18.10 -6.49 9.32
N ARG A 6 19.12 -6.99 10.02
CA ARG A 6 19.23 -8.42 10.32
C ARG A 6 18.11 -8.91 11.24
N PRO A 7 17.83 -8.27 12.39
CA PRO A 7 16.65 -8.62 13.20
C PRO A 7 15.32 -8.52 12.43
N ILE A 8 15.16 -7.49 11.57
CA ILE A 8 13.96 -7.36 10.72
C ILE A 8 13.86 -8.55 9.76
N ALA A 9 14.95 -8.91 9.08
CA ALA A 9 14.99 -10.05 8.18
C ALA A 9 14.62 -11.35 8.91
N CYS A 10 15.22 -11.61 10.08
CA CYS A 10 14.88 -12.79 10.88
C CYS A 10 13.38 -12.82 11.26
N PHE A 11 12.81 -11.68 11.65
CA PHE A 11 11.39 -11.58 11.99
C PHE A 11 10.49 -11.82 10.77
N MET A 12 10.80 -11.21 9.62
CA MET A 12 10.05 -11.40 8.38
C MET A 12 10.11 -12.86 7.91
N LEU A 13 11.28 -13.52 8.05
CA LEU A 13 11.41 -14.94 7.76
C LEU A 13 10.53 -15.80 8.67
N GLN A 14 10.51 -15.53 9.98
CA GLN A 14 9.62 -16.24 10.91
C GLN A 14 8.13 -16.05 10.56
N LEU A 15 7.71 -14.84 10.20
CA LEU A 15 6.34 -14.59 9.75
C LEU A 15 6.02 -15.36 8.46
N SER A 16 6.98 -15.44 7.54
CA SER A 16 6.81 -16.10 6.24
C SER A 16 6.69 -17.63 6.30
N GLN A 17 7.03 -18.26 7.43
CA GLN A 17 6.88 -19.70 7.61
C GLN A 17 5.42 -20.13 7.76
N SER A 18 4.53 -19.21 8.13
CA SER A 18 3.12 -19.50 8.34
C SER A 18 2.34 -19.32 7.04
N ASP A 19 1.79 -20.43 6.55
CA ASP A 19 0.90 -20.46 5.38
C ASP A 19 -0.56 -20.28 5.76
N PHE A 20 -1.31 -19.60 4.91
CA PHE A 20 -2.74 -19.36 5.09
C PHE A 20 -3.51 -19.66 3.79
N PRO A 21 -4.76 -20.16 3.89
CA PRO A 21 -5.54 -20.55 2.72
C PRO A 21 -6.21 -19.37 2.01
N HIS A 22 -6.36 -18.23 2.69
CA HIS A 22 -7.01 -17.03 2.15
C HIS A 22 -6.32 -15.76 2.64
N ILE A 23 -6.43 -14.69 1.87
CA ILE A 23 -6.10 -13.33 2.31
C ILE A 23 -7.27 -12.81 3.17
N GLY A 24 -6.94 -12.38 4.39
CA GLY A 24 -7.90 -11.94 5.40
C GLY A 24 -7.17 -11.55 6.69
N SER A 25 -7.88 -11.57 7.81
CA SER A 25 -7.28 -11.35 9.13
C SER A 25 -7.51 -12.53 10.08
N LEU A 26 -6.58 -12.69 11.02
CA LEU A 26 -6.78 -13.52 12.20
C LEU A 26 -7.81 -12.87 13.10
N SER A 27 -8.72 -13.67 13.65
CA SER A 27 -9.70 -13.19 14.63
C SER A 27 -9.83 -14.17 15.80
N ARG A 28 -10.60 -13.79 16.82
CA ARG A 28 -10.81 -14.62 18.02
C ARG A 28 -11.41 -16.00 17.73
N THR A 29 -12.06 -16.16 16.58
CA THR A 29 -12.66 -17.42 16.14
C THR A 29 -11.76 -18.19 15.18
N SER A 30 -10.52 -17.73 14.91
CA SER A 30 -9.54 -18.45 14.10
C SER A 30 -9.09 -19.70 14.84
N GLN A 31 -9.19 -20.83 14.17
CA GLN A 31 -8.77 -22.13 14.68
C GLN A 31 -7.40 -22.48 14.10
N LYS A 32 -6.62 -23.26 14.85
CA LYS A 32 -5.35 -23.80 14.34
C LYS A 32 -5.63 -24.64 13.09
N GLY A 33 -4.85 -24.42 12.03
CA GLY A 33 -4.97 -25.17 10.79
C GLY A 33 -4.31 -26.54 10.88
N ASP A 34 -4.24 -27.22 9.73
CA ASP A 34 -3.58 -28.51 9.59
C ASP A 34 -2.07 -28.36 9.29
N SER A 35 -1.42 -29.42 8.80
CA SER A 35 0.00 -29.38 8.42
C SER A 35 0.34 -28.38 7.30
N LYS A 36 -0.66 -27.89 6.55
CA LYS A 36 -0.45 -27.01 5.38
C LYS A 36 -0.77 -25.55 5.66
N CYS A 37 -1.51 -25.25 6.72
CA CYS A 37 -1.91 -23.89 7.04
C CYS A 37 -1.83 -23.64 8.54
N ALA A 38 -1.35 -22.47 8.94
CA ALA A 38 -1.19 -22.10 10.34
C ALA A 38 -2.55 -21.93 11.06
N ALA A 39 -3.54 -21.30 10.40
CA ALA A 39 -4.86 -21.06 10.98
C ALA A 39 -5.96 -20.89 9.92
N THR A 40 -7.22 -21.00 10.38
CA THR A 40 -8.39 -20.63 9.58
C THR A 40 -8.53 -19.11 9.48
N ILE A 41 -8.83 -18.64 8.27
CA ILE A 41 -9.08 -17.23 7.96
C ILE A 41 -10.51 -17.09 7.44
N HIS A 42 -11.31 -16.31 8.16
CA HIS A 42 -12.74 -16.07 7.90
C HIS A 42 -13.14 -14.62 8.20
N ALA A 43 -12.17 -13.76 8.49
CA ALA A 43 -12.39 -12.34 8.71
C ALA A 43 -11.71 -11.52 7.61
N ARG A 44 -12.31 -10.37 7.28
CA ARG A 44 -11.80 -9.44 6.26
C ARG A 44 -10.36 -9.00 6.50
N PRO A 45 -9.60 -8.67 5.46
CA PRO A 45 -8.31 -8.00 5.62
C PRO A 45 -8.50 -6.74 6.48
N MET A 46 -7.63 -6.58 7.46
CA MET A 46 -7.59 -5.42 8.34
C MET A 46 -6.31 -4.67 8.06
N THR A 47 -6.36 -3.76 7.08
CA THR A 47 -5.17 -3.03 6.61
C THR A 47 -5.10 -1.63 7.19
N TRP A 48 -3.88 -1.13 7.37
CA TRP A 48 -3.66 0.25 7.79
C TRP A 48 -4.26 1.23 6.77
N LYS A 49 -4.10 0.94 5.47
CA LYS A 49 -4.67 1.74 4.38
C LYS A 49 -6.19 1.90 4.50
N ALA A 50 -6.94 0.80 4.68
CA ALA A 50 -8.39 0.87 4.83
C ALA A 50 -8.80 1.63 6.11
N HIS A 51 -8.03 1.49 7.19
CA HIS A 51 -8.23 2.23 8.43
C HIS A 51 -8.05 3.74 8.23
N GLU A 52 -6.98 4.16 7.56
CA GLU A 52 -6.68 5.56 7.27
C GLU A 52 -7.71 6.19 6.32
N THR A 53 -8.14 5.47 5.28
CA THR A 53 -9.21 5.93 4.38
C THR A 53 -10.50 6.24 5.14
N LEU A 54 -10.85 5.42 6.13
CA LEU A 54 -12.00 5.66 6.99
C LEU A 54 -11.77 6.84 7.95
N ASN A 55 -10.63 6.88 8.65
CA ASN A 55 -10.39 7.87 9.70
C ASN A 55 -10.14 9.28 9.15
N VAL A 56 -9.29 9.37 8.14
CA VAL A 56 -8.84 10.64 7.54
C VAL A 56 -9.78 11.00 6.40
N GLY A 57 -10.07 10.05 5.52
CA GLY A 57 -10.91 10.28 4.34
C GLY A 57 -12.42 10.26 4.59
N ARG A 58 -12.86 9.69 5.73
CA ARG A 58 -14.28 9.51 6.08
C ARG A 58 -15.05 8.65 5.07
N VAL A 59 -14.34 7.80 4.33
CA VAL A 59 -14.92 6.86 3.36
C VAL A 59 -14.76 5.45 3.91
N ASP A 60 -15.87 4.74 4.12
CA ASP A 60 -15.82 3.34 4.54
C ASP A 60 -15.56 2.44 3.33
N VAL A 61 -14.33 1.96 3.26
CA VAL A 61 -13.86 1.04 2.22
C VAL A 61 -13.79 -0.41 2.68
N PHE A 62 -14.12 -0.71 3.93
CA PHE A 62 -14.07 -2.08 4.40
C PHE A 62 -15.15 -2.94 3.74
N CYS A 63 -14.79 -4.17 3.36
CA CYS A 63 -15.76 -5.19 2.96
C CYS A 63 -16.52 -5.78 4.17
N SER A 64 -17.45 -6.69 3.90
CA SER A 64 -18.17 -7.42 4.95
C SER A 64 -17.17 -8.07 5.93
N PRO A 65 -17.45 -8.08 7.25
CA PRO A 65 -16.57 -8.69 8.24
C PRO A 65 -16.13 -10.14 7.93
N THR A 66 -16.92 -10.87 7.15
CA THR A 66 -16.67 -12.28 6.78
C THR A 66 -16.05 -12.47 5.39
N THR A 67 -15.82 -11.40 4.63
CA THR A 67 -15.20 -11.49 3.30
C THR A 67 -13.75 -11.94 3.43
N THR A 68 -13.33 -12.89 2.61
CA THR A 68 -11.92 -13.28 2.46
C THR A 68 -11.63 -13.46 0.97
N PHE A 69 -10.35 -13.46 0.60
CA PHE A 69 -9.95 -13.60 -0.81
C PHE A 69 -9.14 -14.89 -1.00
N SER A 70 -9.53 -15.68 -2.00
CA SER A 70 -8.81 -16.89 -2.40
C SER A 70 -7.71 -16.61 -3.43
N SER A 71 -7.57 -15.35 -3.85
CA SER A 71 -6.56 -14.97 -4.83
C SER A 71 -5.99 -13.57 -4.64
N THR A 72 -4.73 -13.39 -5.05
CA THR A 72 -4.08 -12.07 -5.09
C THR A 72 -4.79 -11.15 -6.08
N MET A 73 -5.24 -11.66 -7.22
CA MET A 73 -6.00 -10.90 -8.21
C MET A 73 -7.27 -10.28 -7.61
N ASP A 74 -8.09 -11.08 -6.93
CA ASP A 74 -9.35 -10.61 -6.34
C ASP A 74 -9.09 -9.58 -5.24
N TYR A 75 -8.04 -9.82 -4.44
CA TYR A 75 -7.64 -8.88 -3.39
C TYR A 75 -7.15 -7.54 -3.97
N PHE A 76 -6.31 -7.56 -5.01
CA PHE A 76 -5.83 -6.32 -5.65
C PHE A 76 -6.97 -5.56 -6.33
N ALA A 77 -7.88 -6.25 -7.01
CA ALA A 77 -9.08 -5.63 -7.58
C ALA A 77 -9.97 -5.00 -6.50
N HIS A 78 -10.08 -5.64 -5.33
CA HIS A 78 -10.79 -5.06 -4.18
C HIS A 78 -10.13 -3.79 -3.68
N VAL A 79 -8.80 -3.78 -3.50
CA VAL A 79 -8.06 -2.60 -3.05
C VAL A 79 -8.17 -1.46 -4.06
N ALA A 80 -8.03 -1.74 -5.36
CA ALA A 80 -8.17 -0.70 -6.39
C ALA A 80 -9.60 -0.13 -6.44
N SER A 81 -10.62 -0.98 -6.26
CA SER A 81 -12.01 -0.52 -6.13
C SER A 81 -12.22 0.38 -4.90
N ASN A 82 -11.51 0.12 -3.81
CA ASN A 82 -11.52 0.95 -2.61
C ASN A 82 -10.83 2.30 -2.86
N ASP A 83 -9.69 2.30 -3.54
CA ASP A 83 -8.98 3.51 -3.94
C ASP A 83 -9.83 4.39 -4.87
N TRP A 84 -10.60 3.79 -5.78
CA TRP A 84 -11.59 4.49 -6.59
C TRP A 84 -12.71 5.10 -5.76
N ARG A 85 -13.27 4.34 -4.82
CA ARG A 85 -14.33 4.83 -3.93
C ARG A 85 -13.84 6.02 -3.12
N HIS A 86 -12.64 5.91 -2.56
CA HIS A 86 -11.97 6.97 -1.83
C HIS A 86 -11.78 8.23 -2.69
N LEU A 87 -11.24 8.07 -3.91
CA LEU A 87 -11.03 9.17 -4.85
C LEU A 87 -12.35 9.86 -5.25
N CYS A 88 -13.42 9.10 -5.46
CA CYS A 88 -14.73 9.64 -5.83
C CYS A 88 -15.40 10.34 -4.63
N GLU A 89 -15.53 9.66 -3.48
CA GLU A 89 -16.39 10.08 -2.37
C GLU A 89 -15.74 11.12 -1.45
N GLN A 90 -14.42 11.11 -1.26
CA GLN A 90 -13.77 12.14 -0.45
C GLN A 90 -13.77 13.48 -1.19
N LEU A 91 -14.36 14.51 -0.59
CA LEU A 91 -14.54 15.80 -1.26
C LEU A 91 -13.23 16.49 -1.63
N ASN A 92 -12.20 16.35 -0.79
CA ASN A 92 -10.86 16.90 -1.01
C ASN A 92 -9.84 15.84 -1.43
N SER A 93 -10.27 14.82 -2.18
CA SER A 93 -9.35 13.81 -2.74
C SER A 93 -8.45 14.36 -3.86
N VAL A 94 -8.72 15.57 -4.34
CA VAL A 94 -7.95 16.26 -5.37
C VAL A 94 -7.61 17.70 -4.96
N ASP A 95 -6.47 18.20 -5.43
CA ASP A 95 -5.99 19.55 -5.12
C ASP A 95 -6.48 20.60 -6.13
N ASN A 96 -6.60 20.20 -7.40
CA ASN A 96 -6.99 21.05 -8.53
C ASN A 96 -7.38 20.18 -9.76
N GLU A 97 -7.76 20.82 -10.88
CA GLU A 97 -8.16 20.14 -12.12
C GLU A 97 -7.08 19.23 -12.70
N LYS A 98 -5.80 19.67 -12.65
CA LYS A 98 -4.67 18.89 -13.17
C LYS A 98 -4.50 17.60 -12.34
N ASP A 99 -4.46 17.74 -11.02
CA ASP A 99 -4.36 16.60 -10.11
C ASP A 99 -5.55 15.63 -10.26
N ALA A 100 -6.77 16.16 -10.40
CA ALA A 100 -7.96 15.33 -10.65
C ALA A 100 -7.84 14.52 -11.95
N ARG A 101 -7.37 15.17 -13.02
CA ARG A 101 -7.15 14.51 -14.32
C ARG A 101 -6.08 13.42 -14.22
N GLU A 102 -4.94 13.73 -13.60
CA GLU A 102 -3.82 12.80 -13.47
C GLU A 102 -4.20 11.58 -12.60
N LYS A 103 -4.92 11.79 -11.49
CA LYS A 103 -5.40 10.70 -10.61
C LYS A 103 -6.38 9.79 -11.32
N TYR A 104 -7.36 10.36 -12.03
CA TYR A 104 -8.34 9.56 -12.78
C TYR A 104 -7.66 8.68 -13.84
N LEU A 105 -6.75 9.26 -14.61
CA LEU A 105 -6.00 8.54 -15.64
C LEU A 105 -5.15 7.42 -15.03
N SER A 106 -4.40 7.74 -13.98
CA SER A 106 -3.50 6.78 -13.35
C SER A 106 -4.25 5.61 -12.74
N TRP A 107 -5.41 5.85 -12.09
CA TRP A 107 -6.19 4.78 -11.46
C TRP A 107 -6.89 3.93 -12.53
N SER A 108 -7.29 4.56 -13.65
CA SER A 108 -7.83 3.82 -14.81
C SER A 108 -6.78 2.88 -15.40
N VAL A 109 -5.52 3.32 -15.47
CA VAL A 109 -4.43 2.46 -15.93
C VAL A 109 -4.11 1.39 -14.89
N LEU A 110 -4.13 1.72 -13.61
CA LEU A 110 -3.88 0.76 -12.52
C LEU A 110 -4.81 -0.46 -12.61
N ASP A 111 -6.11 -0.25 -12.83
CA ASP A 111 -7.09 -1.33 -12.99
C ASP A 111 -6.73 -2.28 -14.14
N VAL A 112 -6.25 -1.72 -15.26
CA VAL A 112 -5.82 -2.49 -16.43
C VAL A 112 -4.51 -3.24 -16.17
N LEU A 113 -3.66 -2.70 -15.30
CA LEU A 113 -2.37 -3.28 -14.97
C LEU A 113 -2.46 -4.41 -13.94
N ILE A 114 -3.39 -4.38 -12.98
CA ILE A 114 -3.50 -5.39 -11.92
C ILE A 114 -3.35 -6.83 -12.44
N PRO A 115 -4.06 -7.28 -13.51
CA PRO A 115 -3.91 -8.64 -14.03
C PRO A 115 -2.51 -8.98 -14.54
N ARG A 116 -1.72 -7.99 -14.98
CA ARG A 116 -0.36 -8.16 -15.52
C ARG A 116 0.68 -8.40 -14.44
N PHE A 117 0.38 -8.04 -13.21
CA PHE A 117 1.30 -8.06 -12.07
C PHE A 117 0.88 -9.08 -10.99
N VAL A 118 -0.13 -9.91 -11.28
CA VAL A 118 -0.49 -11.04 -10.43
C VAL A 118 0.71 -12.01 -10.36
N PRO A 119 1.18 -12.37 -9.14
CA PRO A 119 2.34 -13.25 -9.00
C PRO A 119 2.00 -14.70 -9.40
N ARG A 120 3.05 -15.52 -9.57
CA ARG A 120 2.93 -16.98 -9.77
C ARG A 120 2.06 -17.64 -8.67
N TYR A 121 2.09 -17.06 -7.48
CA TYR A 121 1.37 -17.51 -6.28
C TYR A 121 -0.01 -16.86 -6.12
N ASP A 122 -0.74 -16.62 -7.22
CA ASP A 122 -2.09 -16.01 -7.17
C ASP A 122 -3.00 -16.70 -6.17
N LYS A 123 -2.99 -18.04 -6.13
CA LYS A 123 -3.82 -18.86 -5.23
C LYS A 123 -3.13 -19.27 -3.93
N GLY A 124 -2.04 -18.59 -3.58
CA GLY A 124 -1.26 -18.86 -2.38
C GLY A 124 -0.17 -19.93 -2.52
N PRO A 125 0.36 -20.44 -1.40
CA PRO A 125 -0.09 -20.14 -0.04
C PRO A 125 0.13 -18.67 0.35
N PHE A 126 -0.78 -18.09 1.13
CA PHE A 126 -0.66 -16.70 1.57
C PHE A 126 0.15 -16.62 2.85
N LYS A 127 0.90 -15.52 3.03
CA LYS A 127 1.79 -15.31 4.17
C LYS A 127 1.25 -14.24 5.10
N LEU A 128 1.59 -14.33 6.39
CA LEU A 128 1.29 -13.27 7.33
C LEU A 128 2.16 -12.05 7.02
N ILE A 129 1.50 -10.90 6.94
CA ILE A 129 2.11 -9.59 6.72
C ILE A 129 1.73 -8.68 7.88
N CYS A 130 2.61 -7.73 8.20
CA CYS A 130 2.31 -6.69 9.16
C CYS A 130 2.34 -5.35 8.43
N ASP A 131 1.19 -4.67 8.41
CA ASP A 131 0.96 -3.44 7.65
C ASP A 131 1.68 -2.21 8.22
N ASP A 132 2.27 -2.33 9.41
CA ASP A 132 2.85 -1.22 10.15
C ASP A 132 4.15 -1.63 10.88
N VAL A 133 5.09 -2.29 10.18
CA VAL A 133 6.45 -2.59 10.70
C VAL A 133 7.34 -1.33 10.64
N GLY A 134 6.85 -0.25 11.25
CA GLY A 134 7.60 0.97 11.47
C GLY A 134 8.39 0.94 12.77
N PRO A 135 9.38 1.82 12.94
CA PRO A 135 10.20 1.92 14.16
C PRO A 135 9.35 2.26 15.39
N ALA A 136 8.20 2.91 15.21
CA ALA A 136 7.23 3.18 16.27
C ALA A 136 6.57 1.89 16.81
N ASN A 137 6.57 0.81 16.04
CA ASN A 137 5.96 -0.48 16.37
C ASN A 137 6.99 -1.60 16.57
N MET A 138 8.28 -1.25 16.62
CA MET A 138 9.36 -2.18 16.91
C MET A 138 9.90 -1.92 18.32
N ILE A 139 9.90 -2.95 19.16
CA ILE A 139 10.55 -2.89 20.48
C ILE A 139 12.02 -3.25 20.27
N VAL A 140 12.92 -2.33 20.64
CA VAL A 140 14.36 -2.56 20.60
C VAL A 140 14.94 -2.85 21.97
N ASN A 141 16.00 -3.64 21.99
CA ASN A 141 16.69 -4.02 23.22
C ASN A 141 17.66 -2.92 23.73
N SER A 142 17.98 -1.91 22.90
CA SER A 142 18.86 -0.79 23.27
C SER A 142 18.51 0.49 22.49
N ALA A 143 18.73 1.65 23.12
CA ALA A 143 18.32 2.97 22.62
C ALA A 143 19.31 3.63 21.62
N GLU A 144 20.47 3.01 21.38
CA GLU A 144 21.61 3.73 20.79
C GLU A 144 21.61 3.83 19.26
N ASP A 145 20.74 3.10 18.53
CA ASP A 145 20.82 3.01 17.06
C ASP A 145 19.46 3.01 16.35
N LEU A 146 18.64 4.05 16.51
CA LEU A 146 17.38 4.17 15.76
C LEU A 146 17.21 5.54 15.09
N LYS A 147 17.49 5.59 13.79
CA LYS A 147 17.11 6.72 12.93
C LYS A 147 16.40 6.25 11.67
N ILE A 148 15.14 6.64 11.52
CA ILE A 148 14.34 6.47 10.30
C ILE A 148 14.03 7.86 9.74
N VAL A 149 14.15 8.03 8.42
CA VAL A 149 14.27 9.37 7.81
C VAL A 149 13.02 9.79 7.00
N ALA A 150 12.21 8.88 6.43
CA ALA A 150 10.87 9.14 5.84
C ALA A 150 10.34 7.91 5.05
N THR A 151 9.05 7.90 4.67
CA THR A 151 8.38 6.89 3.81
C THR A 151 8.41 7.25 2.31
N PRO A 152 8.38 6.26 1.38
CA PRO A 152 8.48 6.49 -0.08
C PRO A 152 7.46 7.45 -0.69
N ASN A 153 6.22 7.43 -0.22
CA ASN A 153 5.14 8.32 -0.66
C ASN A 153 5.36 9.83 -0.40
N THR A 154 6.46 10.22 0.26
CA THR A 154 6.80 11.64 0.53
C THR A 154 8.03 12.14 -0.25
N TRP A 155 8.56 11.33 -1.18
CA TRP A 155 9.78 11.64 -1.93
C TRP A 155 9.46 12.40 -3.23
N SER A 156 10.36 13.29 -3.63
CA SER A 156 10.28 13.98 -4.92
C SER A 156 10.97 13.21 -6.05
N GLU A 157 10.66 13.58 -7.29
CA GLU A 157 10.96 12.85 -8.54
C GLU A 157 12.48 12.71 -8.86
N SER A 158 13.34 13.54 -8.26
CA SER A 158 14.81 13.56 -8.51
C SER A 158 15.63 13.44 -7.23
N ASP A 159 15.09 12.73 -6.25
CA ASP A 159 15.63 12.72 -4.89
C ASP A 159 16.75 11.68 -4.71
N GLU A 160 17.86 12.10 -4.08
CA GLU A 160 18.90 11.21 -3.54
C GLU A 160 18.29 10.08 -2.68
N ARG A 161 17.08 10.27 -2.15
CA ARG A 161 16.29 9.27 -1.42
C ARG A 161 15.94 8.03 -2.24
N LEU A 162 15.63 8.12 -3.53
CA LEU A 162 15.34 6.91 -4.33
C LEU A 162 16.62 6.09 -4.54
N THR A 163 17.74 6.75 -4.81
CA THR A 163 19.06 6.11 -4.88
C THR A 163 19.42 5.47 -3.54
N LYS A 164 19.18 6.18 -2.43
CA LYS A 164 19.40 5.70 -1.07
C LYS A 164 18.50 4.52 -0.72
N TYR A 165 17.22 4.56 -1.12
CA TYR A 165 16.27 3.47 -0.96
C TYR A 165 16.72 2.23 -1.70
N ASN A 166 17.07 2.35 -2.99
CA ASN A 166 17.58 1.23 -3.76
C ASN A 166 18.84 0.63 -3.13
N ARG A 167 19.78 1.47 -2.71
CA ARG A 167 20.99 1.02 -2.00
C ARG A 167 20.64 0.26 -0.70
N TYR A 168 19.70 0.76 0.08
CA TYR A 168 19.29 0.12 1.34
C TYR A 168 18.47 -1.14 1.13
N LEU A 169 17.63 -1.18 0.10
CA LEU A 169 16.94 -2.37 -0.34
C LEU A 169 17.95 -3.44 -0.74
N ASP A 170 19.00 -3.09 -1.48
CA ASP A 170 20.05 -4.05 -1.87
C ASP A 170 20.79 -4.62 -0.65
N ILE A 171 21.14 -3.76 0.33
CA ILE A 171 21.72 -4.22 1.60
C ILE A 171 20.75 -5.16 2.34
N TYR A 172 19.47 -4.78 2.43
CA TYR A 172 18.46 -5.62 3.09
C TYR A 172 18.30 -6.97 2.40
N LEU A 173 18.25 -7.01 1.07
CA LEU A 173 18.12 -8.25 0.29
C LEU A 173 19.34 -9.16 0.46
N GLN A 174 20.54 -8.59 0.56
CA GLN A 174 21.74 -9.36 0.88
C GLN A 174 21.65 -9.98 2.28
N ILE A 175 21.28 -9.18 3.29
CA ILE A 175 21.11 -9.68 4.67
C ILE A 175 20.03 -10.76 4.73
N LEU A 176 18.90 -10.56 4.04
CA LEU A 176 17.81 -11.53 3.99
C LEU A 176 18.27 -12.86 3.42
N GLU A 177 19.06 -12.84 2.35
CA GLU A 177 19.65 -14.05 1.76
C GLU A 177 20.67 -14.73 2.69
N GLU A 178 21.50 -13.96 3.38
CA GLU A 178 22.42 -14.49 4.41
C GLU A 178 21.64 -15.21 5.53
N GLU A 179 20.56 -14.59 6.00
CA GLU A 179 19.69 -15.19 7.03
C GLU A 179 18.95 -16.43 6.51
N GLU A 180 18.44 -16.43 5.28
CA GLU A 180 17.84 -17.61 4.65
C GLU A 180 18.82 -18.79 4.59
N ASN A 181 20.09 -18.51 4.24
CA ASN A 181 21.14 -19.53 4.20
C ASN A 181 21.51 -20.04 5.60
N ALA A 182 21.53 -19.16 6.60
CA ALA A 182 21.79 -19.54 7.99
C ALA A 182 20.62 -20.33 8.61
N TYR A 183 19.39 -20.05 8.19
CA TYR A 183 18.19 -20.73 8.67
C TYR A 183 18.12 -22.21 8.24
N GLY A 184 18.75 -22.56 7.11
CA GLY A 184 18.85 -23.93 6.63
C GLY A 184 17.53 -24.52 6.13
N ASP A 185 16.60 -23.67 5.68
CA ASP A 185 15.29 -24.10 5.18
C ASP A 185 15.40 -24.74 3.78
N ASP A 186 14.65 -25.83 3.53
CA ASP A 186 14.69 -26.60 2.26
C ASP A 186 13.86 -25.93 1.15
N VAL A 187 13.67 -24.62 1.25
CA VAL A 187 12.93 -23.82 0.27
C VAL A 187 13.82 -23.63 -0.98
N PRO A 188 13.32 -23.98 -2.18
CA PRO A 188 14.02 -23.73 -3.44
C PRO A 188 14.46 -22.27 -3.54
N THR A 189 15.66 -22.02 -4.06
CA THR A 189 16.27 -20.69 -4.09
C THR A 189 15.38 -19.64 -4.76
N GLU A 190 14.68 -20.02 -5.83
CA GLU A 190 13.74 -19.16 -6.55
C GLU A 190 12.49 -18.76 -5.76
N ASP A 191 12.13 -19.54 -4.75
CA ASP A 191 10.94 -19.36 -3.92
C ASP A 191 11.27 -18.68 -2.59
N ARG A 192 12.55 -18.41 -2.34
CA ARG A 192 13.00 -17.67 -1.16
C ARG A 192 12.58 -16.20 -1.25
N PRO A 193 12.14 -15.60 -0.13
CA PRO A 193 11.77 -14.18 -0.07
C PRO A 193 12.79 -13.23 -0.73
N SER A 194 14.10 -13.42 -0.52
CA SER A 194 15.14 -12.57 -1.12
C SER A 194 15.15 -12.63 -2.65
N ALA A 195 14.99 -13.82 -3.24
CA ALA A 195 14.94 -14.02 -4.68
C ALA A 195 13.66 -13.45 -5.29
N LEU A 196 12.51 -13.70 -4.65
CA LEU A 196 11.22 -13.15 -5.07
C LEU A 196 11.21 -11.62 -5.03
N MET A 197 11.75 -11.02 -3.97
CA MET A 197 11.83 -9.56 -3.86
C MET A 197 12.76 -8.95 -4.91
N ARG A 198 13.90 -9.59 -5.24
CA ARG A 198 14.77 -9.16 -6.36
C ARG A 198 14.05 -9.25 -7.69
N GLN A 199 13.28 -10.31 -7.91
CA GLN A 199 12.47 -10.45 -9.11
C GLN A 199 11.44 -9.32 -9.20
N CYS A 200 10.68 -9.08 -8.12
CA CYS A 200 9.71 -7.99 -8.03
C CYS A 200 10.32 -6.59 -8.21
N LYS A 201 11.57 -6.39 -7.78
CA LYS A 201 12.34 -5.17 -8.05
C LYS A 201 12.66 -5.02 -9.54
N THR A 202 13.05 -6.13 -10.19
CA THR A 202 13.51 -6.15 -11.58
C THR A 202 12.37 -5.98 -12.57
N ASP A 203 11.23 -6.64 -12.32
CA ASP A 203 10.06 -6.58 -13.20
C ASP A 203 9.07 -5.46 -12.83
N GLY A 204 9.38 -4.68 -11.80
CA GLY A 204 8.58 -3.54 -11.35
C GLY A 204 7.33 -3.90 -10.54
N ARG A 205 7.06 -5.18 -10.23
CA ARG A 205 5.95 -5.59 -9.35
C ARG A 205 5.97 -4.88 -8.00
N MET A 206 7.16 -4.61 -7.45
CA MET A 206 7.23 -3.94 -6.15
C MET A 206 6.58 -2.56 -6.16
N TRP A 207 6.58 -1.85 -7.30
CA TRP A 207 5.97 -0.53 -7.41
C TRP A 207 4.44 -0.62 -7.41
N LEU A 208 3.88 -1.63 -8.08
CA LEU A 208 2.45 -1.92 -7.94
C LEU A 208 2.10 -2.31 -6.50
N HIS A 209 2.91 -3.16 -5.88
CA HIS A 209 2.70 -3.55 -4.48
C HIS A 209 2.70 -2.33 -3.57
N HIS A 210 3.61 -1.37 -3.72
CA HIS A 210 3.60 -0.11 -2.96
C HIS A 210 2.33 0.71 -3.18
N ILE A 211 1.80 0.74 -4.40
CA ILE A 211 0.54 1.45 -4.71
C ILE A 211 -0.64 0.79 -4.01
N VAL A 212 -0.73 -0.54 -4.09
CA VAL A 212 -1.78 -1.32 -3.44
C VAL A 212 -1.67 -1.20 -1.92
N TRP A 213 -0.45 -1.23 -1.39
CA TRP A 213 -0.14 -1.23 0.04
C TRP A 213 -0.32 0.13 0.70
N GLU A 214 0.29 1.18 0.14
CA GLU A 214 0.30 2.51 0.74
C GLU A 214 -0.99 3.28 0.38
N GLY A 215 -1.49 4.03 1.36
CA GLY A 215 -2.57 4.99 1.14
C GLY A 215 -2.04 6.32 0.60
N PHE A 216 -2.94 7.13 0.04
CA PHE A 216 -2.65 8.51 -0.41
C PHE A 216 -1.53 8.63 -1.46
N ASN A 217 -1.41 7.64 -2.33
CA ASN A 217 -0.52 7.74 -3.48
C ASN A 217 -1.08 8.71 -4.54
N GLY A 218 -0.21 9.51 -5.13
CA GLY A 218 -0.51 10.37 -6.26
C GLY A 218 0.24 9.91 -7.52
N PRO A 219 -0.24 10.26 -8.72
CA PRO A 219 0.43 9.99 -10.00
C PRO A 219 1.87 10.49 -10.08
N THR A 220 2.20 11.52 -9.30
CA THR A 220 3.52 12.15 -9.21
C THR A 220 4.38 11.57 -8.07
N HIS A 221 3.87 10.59 -7.33
CA HIS A 221 4.66 9.92 -6.29
C HIS A 221 5.52 8.83 -6.93
N VAL A 222 6.68 8.59 -6.30
CA VAL A 222 7.69 7.63 -6.76
C VAL A 222 7.09 6.27 -7.19
N PRO A 223 6.15 5.63 -6.45
CA PRO A 223 5.60 4.35 -6.90
C PRO A 223 4.92 4.41 -8.28
N PHE A 224 4.18 5.48 -8.59
CA PHE A 224 3.52 5.64 -9.89
C PHE A 224 4.51 5.92 -11.01
N GLU A 225 5.48 6.80 -10.77
CA GLU A 225 6.51 7.10 -11.76
C GLU A 225 7.33 5.86 -12.10
N GLN A 226 7.75 5.10 -11.09
CA GLN A 226 8.54 3.90 -11.29
C GLN A 226 7.73 2.76 -11.92
N LEU A 227 6.43 2.65 -11.59
CA LEU A 227 5.53 1.73 -12.29
C LEU A 227 5.39 2.12 -13.77
N ARG A 228 5.26 3.41 -14.09
CA ARG A 228 5.21 3.92 -15.46
C ARG A 228 6.50 3.61 -16.23
N VAL A 229 7.66 3.73 -15.59
CA VAL A 229 8.96 3.34 -16.19
C VAL A 229 9.02 1.83 -16.44
N ALA A 230 8.48 1.01 -15.52
CA ALA A 230 8.49 -0.45 -15.65
C ALA A 230 7.51 -1.00 -16.72
N VAL A 231 6.55 -0.19 -17.19
CA VAL A 231 5.50 -0.61 -18.12
C VAL A 231 5.65 0.11 -19.48
N PRO A 232 6.19 -0.55 -20.51
CA PRO A 232 6.51 0.10 -21.80
C PRO A 232 5.30 0.71 -22.53
N ASP A 233 4.09 0.18 -22.32
CA ASP A 233 2.85 0.65 -22.94
C ASP A 233 2.01 1.55 -22.01
N PHE A 234 2.54 1.99 -20.87
CA PHE A 234 1.78 2.78 -19.88
C PHE A 234 1.14 4.03 -20.49
N ASP A 235 1.90 4.76 -21.31
CA ASP A 235 1.41 5.98 -21.97
C ASP A 235 0.33 5.71 -23.01
N LYS A 236 0.37 4.53 -23.65
CA LYS A 236 -0.69 4.10 -24.56
C LYS A 236 -1.96 3.79 -23.78
N LEU A 237 -1.83 3.19 -22.59
CA LEU A 237 -2.97 2.94 -21.70
C LEU A 237 -3.59 4.24 -21.21
N LEU A 238 -2.77 5.23 -20.82
CA LEU A 238 -3.25 6.58 -20.46
C LEU A 238 -4.03 7.22 -21.63
N ALA A 239 -3.48 7.18 -22.84
CA ALA A 239 -4.12 7.74 -24.02
C ALA A 239 -5.41 7.02 -24.44
N ALA A 240 -5.59 5.76 -24.01
CA ALA A 240 -6.79 4.98 -24.30
C ALA A 240 -7.97 5.30 -23.36
N VAL A 241 -7.74 6.06 -22.26
CA VAL A 241 -8.81 6.44 -21.34
C VAL A 241 -9.74 7.47 -22.01
N PRO A 242 -11.07 7.23 -22.08
CA PRO A 242 -11.99 8.13 -22.76
C PRO A 242 -12.00 9.53 -22.15
N LYS A 243 -11.69 10.54 -22.95
CA LYS A 243 -11.58 11.93 -22.51
C LYS A 243 -12.87 12.43 -21.86
N GLU A 244 -14.03 12.01 -22.36
CA GLU A 244 -15.34 12.40 -21.85
C GLU A 244 -15.54 11.95 -20.39
N LYS A 245 -15.05 10.76 -20.04
CA LYS A 245 -15.11 10.26 -18.67
C LYS A 245 -14.20 11.04 -17.73
N VAL A 246 -13.01 11.38 -18.22
CA VAL A 246 -12.03 12.18 -17.47
C VAL A 246 -12.60 13.57 -17.19
N ASP A 247 -13.15 14.24 -18.22
CA ASP A 247 -13.69 15.59 -18.09
C ASP A 247 -14.90 15.62 -17.16
N ALA A 248 -15.82 14.66 -17.26
CA ALA A 248 -16.97 14.53 -16.35
C ALA A 248 -16.54 14.31 -14.88
N PHE A 249 -15.49 13.51 -14.67
CA PHE A 249 -14.92 13.32 -13.33
C PHE A 249 -14.30 14.61 -12.79
N VAL A 250 -13.49 15.32 -13.59
CA VAL A 250 -12.86 16.58 -13.19
C VAL A 250 -13.91 17.62 -12.80
N GLU A 251 -14.98 17.78 -13.59
CA GLU A 251 -16.08 18.68 -13.27
C GLU A 251 -16.70 18.36 -11.91
N THR A 252 -17.03 17.08 -11.68
CA THR A 252 -17.60 16.60 -10.41
C THR A 252 -16.66 16.91 -9.25
N LYS A 253 -15.36 16.62 -9.39
CA LYS A 253 -14.39 16.84 -8.31
C LYS A 253 -14.14 18.31 -8.01
N MET A 254 -14.21 19.20 -9.00
CA MET A 254 -14.08 20.64 -8.73
C MET A 254 -15.27 21.18 -7.92
N GLN A 255 -16.48 20.66 -8.17
CA GLN A 255 -17.65 20.97 -7.34
C GLN A 255 -17.49 20.45 -5.91
N ASP A 256 -16.99 19.22 -5.75
CA ASP A 256 -16.72 18.64 -4.44
C ASP A 256 -15.67 19.42 -3.64
N LEU A 257 -14.58 19.80 -4.30
CA LEU A 257 -13.50 20.59 -3.69
C LEU A 257 -14.02 21.96 -3.25
N ALA A 258 -14.89 22.60 -4.03
CA ALA A 258 -15.56 23.84 -3.65
C ALA A 258 -16.43 23.65 -2.39
N LYS A 259 -17.28 22.60 -2.36
CA LYS A 259 -18.09 22.26 -1.17
C LYS A 259 -17.23 22.02 0.06
N TYR A 260 -16.09 21.32 -0.09
CA TYR A 260 -15.17 21.07 1.00
C TYR A 260 -14.56 22.37 1.55
N ARG A 261 -14.12 23.28 0.68
CA ARG A 261 -13.55 24.58 1.07
C ARG A 261 -14.55 25.41 1.86
N THR A 262 -15.82 25.41 1.46
CA THR A 262 -16.91 26.06 2.21
C THR A 262 -17.08 25.45 3.60
N LYS A 263 -17.22 24.12 3.70
CA LYS A 263 -17.36 23.41 5.00
C LYS A 263 -16.16 23.65 5.92
N LEU A 264 -14.95 23.70 5.35
CA LEU A 264 -13.72 23.95 6.10
C LEU A 264 -13.70 25.38 6.66
N ALA A 265 -14.16 26.37 5.88
CA ALA A 265 -14.27 27.75 6.34
C ALA A 265 -15.30 27.90 7.46
N GLU A 266 -16.49 27.31 7.31
CA GLU A 266 -17.54 27.30 8.34
C GLU A 266 -17.04 26.68 9.67
N LYS A 267 -16.31 25.56 9.58
CA LYS A 267 -15.74 24.90 10.76
C LYS A 267 -14.66 25.73 11.45
N LYS A 268 -13.88 26.51 10.69
CA LYS A 268 -12.87 27.42 11.25
C LYS A 268 -13.53 28.60 11.96
N ALA A 269 -14.50 29.25 11.31
CA ALA A 269 -15.25 30.36 11.89
C ALA A 269 -15.95 29.96 13.20
N GLY A 270 -16.68 28.83 13.22
CA GLY A 270 -17.33 28.36 14.46
C GLY A 270 -16.37 27.96 15.59
N ARG A 271 -15.10 27.65 15.28
CA ARG A 271 -14.06 27.42 16.29
C ARG A 271 -13.51 28.73 16.87
N GLU A 272 -13.41 29.76 16.06
CA GLU A 272 -12.98 31.10 16.48
C GLU A 272 -14.07 31.75 17.34
N ASP A 273 -15.34 31.65 16.95
CA ASP A 273 -16.48 32.17 17.73
C ASP A 273 -16.59 31.47 19.10
N GLY A 274 -16.50 30.13 19.14
CA GLY A 274 -16.55 29.37 20.40
C GLY A 274 -15.34 29.57 21.33
N MET A 275 -14.19 30.00 20.80
CA MET A 275 -13.02 30.36 21.62
C MET A 275 -13.15 31.79 22.17
N THR A 276 -13.90 32.65 21.50
CA THR A 276 -14.18 34.03 21.93
C THR A 276 -15.22 34.05 23.05
N ASP A 277 -16.23 33.18 23.00
CA ASP A 277 -17.26 33.02 24.05
C ASP A 277 -16.73 32.36 25.35
N MET A 278 -15.63 31.58 25.28
CA MET A 278 -14.98 31.00 26.47
C MET A 278 -14.03 31.97 27.21
N LEU A 279 -13.79 33.16 26.64
CA LEU A 279 -12.90 34.18 27.19
C LEU A 279 -13.64 35.42 27.74
N GLN A 280 -14.98 35.37 27.81
CA GLN A 280 -15.85 36.35 28.49
C GLN A 280 -16.43 35.75 29.77
#